data_AF-A0A7I4YDQ3-F1
#
_entry.id   AF-A0A7I4YDQ3-F1
#
_cell.length_a   1.000
_cell.length_b   1.000
_cell.length_c   1.000
_cell.angle_alpha   90.00
_cell.angle_beta   90.00
_cell.angle_gamma   90.00
#
_symmetry.space_group_name_H-M   'P 1'
#
loop_
_entity.id
_entity.type
_entity.pdbx_description
1 polymer ?
#
loop_
_entity_poly.entity_id
_entity_poly.type
_entity_poly.pdbx_seq_one_letter_code
_entity_poly.pdbx_strand_id
1 'polypeptide(L)'
;MDDEQLRELFSSLATLAQQGPIPVQAYSVLVHNHSPEALAEHLHQKWLADSRFAPLASDIVLHVRKTNSSGLALSSCVLALLLNDYRNRLEVRSRSTLMFRNSVKAMFDMYTVFLKIDGCVARCLVKPMFKCLEILVDDHPSSEDLELMGTLLSEHGSTLYNLNPYLVDRLIVKVRSKMCSDDPQMNSAIRTIFLHVMDLWAWGWNELMIPECLTMNYSEAPETRSPIMQRKRDTGKQEFGSKESIV
;
A
#
# COMPACT_ATOMS: atom_id res chain seq x y z
N MET A 1 7.66 -24.49 -20.82
CA MET A 1 8.07 -24.10 -19.46
C MET A 1 7.11 -24.76 -18.51
N ASP A 2 7.60 -25.50 -17.52
CA ASP A 2 6.73 -26.10 -16.49
C ASP A 2 6.32 -25.04 -15.45
N ASP A 3 5.37 -25.39 -14.57
CA ASP A 3 4.84 -24.47 -13.56
C ASP A 3 5.90 -24.00 -12.55
N GLU A 4 6.93 -24.81 -12.30
CA GLU A 4 8.00 -24.48 -11.36
C GLU A 4 8.94 -23.43 -11.96
N GLN A 5 9.34 -23.62 -13.22
CA GLN A 5 10.13 -22.65 -13.97
C GLN A 5 9.44 -21.29 -14.08
N LEU A 6 8.11 -21.25 -14.21
CA LEU A 6 7.35 -20.00 -14.25
C LEU A 6 7.37 -19.28 -12.89
N ARG A 7 7.27 -20.03 -11.78
CA ARG A 7 7.39 -19.47 -10.42
C ARG A 7 8.79 -18.95 -10.12
N GLU A 8 9.82 -19.65 -10.56
CA GLU A 8 11.22 -19.20 -10.47
C GLU A 8 11.44 -17.93 -11.30
N LEU A 9 10.87 -17.86 -12.51
CA LEU A 9 10.93 -16.69 -13.35
C LEU A 9 10.26 -15.48 -12.68
N PHE A 10 9.07 -15.64 -12.11
CA PHE A 10 8.43 -14.53 -11.37
C PHE A 10 9.22 -14.08 -10.14
N SER A 11 9.85 -15.02 -9.44
CA SER A 11 10.70 -14.67 -8.29
C SER A 11 11.96 -13.91 -8.74
N SER A 12 12.54 -14.29 -9.87
CA SER A 12 13.66 -13.60 -10.51
C SER A 12 13.26 -12.19 -10.98
N LEU A 13 12.11 -12.07 -11.66
CA LEU A 13 11.58 -10.78 -12.10
C LEU A 13 11.27 -9.85 -10.92
N ALA A 14 10.69 -10.38 -9.84
CA ALA A 14 10.44 -9.61 -8.62
C ALA A 14 11.74 -9.08 -8.00
N THR A 15 12.81 -9.88 -8.03
CA THR A 15 14.14 -9.47 -7.53
C THR A 15 14.75 -8.40 -8.44
N LEU A 16 14.64 -8.55 -9.76
CA LEU A 16 15.13 -7.58 -10.73
C LEU A 16 14.38 -6.23 -10.64
N ALA A 17 13.06 -6.26 -10.43
CA ALA A 17 12.25 -5.04 -10.28
C ALA A 17 12.72 -4.15 -9.11
N GLN A 18 13.30 -4.75 -8.06
CA GLN A 18 13.84 -3.99 -6.92
C GLN A 18 15.10 -3.20 -7.28
N GLN A 19 15.78 -3.57 -8.37
CA GLN A 19 17.00 -2.90 -8.84
C GLN A 19 16.74 -1.84 -9.92
N GLY A 20 15.49 -1.71 -10.38
CA GLY A 20 15.10 -0.77 -11.42
C GLY A 20 14.07 -1.33 -12.40
N PRO A 21 13.75 -0.59 -13.48
CA PRO A 21 12.77 -1.03 -14.46
C PRO A 21 13.23 -2.31 -15.17
N ILE A 22 12.34 -3.29 -15.27
CA ILE A 22 12.66 -4.57 -15.94
C ILE A 22 12.72 -4.34 -17.46
N PRO A 23 13.75 -4.89 -18.15
CA PRO A 23 13.79 -4.89 -19.60
C PRO A 23 12.56 -5.56 -20.21
N VAL A 24 11.96 -4.88 -21.19
CA VAL A 24 10.74 -5.30 -21.88
C VAL A 24 10.83 -6.73 -22.44
N GLN A 25 12.02 -7.15 -22.84
CA GLN A 25 12.29 -8.48 -23.38
C GLN A 25 12.08 -9.61 -22.35
N ALA A 26 12.22 -9.32 -21.05
CA ALA A 26 11.99 -10.29 -19.99
C ALA A 26 10.50 -10.67 -19.89
N TYR A 27 9.60 -9.76 -20.26
CA TYR A 27 8.16 -10.03 -20.31
C TYR A 27 7.77 -10.87 -21.53
N SER A 28 8.44 -10.72 -22.67
CA SER A 28 8.16 -11.50 -23.88
C SER A 28 8.32 -13.01 -23.68
N VAL A 29 9.25 -13.44 -22.82
CA VAL A 29 9.49 -14.86 -22.50
C VAL A 29 8.29 -15.50 -21.78
N LEU A 30 7.49 -14.72 -21.04
CA LEU A 30 6.30 -15.20 -20.33
C LEU A 30 5.16 -15.55 -21.29
N VAL A 31 4.98 -14.75 -22.35
CA VAL A 31 3.78 -14.82 -23.20
C VAL A 31 3.85 -15.94 -24.24
N HIS A 32 5.05 -16.33 -24.65
CA HIS A 32 5.22 -17.35 -25.68
C HIS A 32 5.08 -18.79 -25.16
N ASN A 33 5.10 -18.99 -23.84
CA ASN A 33 5.22 -20.31 -23.23
C ASN A 33 4.01 -20.77 -22.42
N HIS A 34 3.00 -19.92 -22.20
CA HIS A 34 1.84 -20.23 -21.37
C HIS A 34 0.53 -19.71 -21.97
N SER A 35 -0.59 -20.39 -21.65
CA SER A 35 -1.92 -19.85 -21.98
C SER A 35 -2.20 -18.60 -21.12
N PRO A 36 -3.05 -17.67 -21.59
CA PRO A 36 -3.43 -16.49 -20.82
C PRO A 36 -4.03 -16.79 -19.45
N GLU A 37 -4.77 -17.89 -19.34
CA GLU A 37 -5.41 -18.35 -18.12
C GLU A 37 -4.37 -18.80 -17.09
N ALA A 38 -3.45 -19.69 -17.48
CA ALA A 38 -2.37 -20.15 -16.61
C ALA A 38 -1.50 -18.97 -16.15
N LEU A 39 -1.17 -18.06 -17.08
CA LEU A 39 -0.41 -16.86 -16.74
C LEU A 39 -1.15 -15.97 -15.72
N ALA A 40 -2.45 -15.75 -15.91
CA ALA A 40 -3.27 -14.97 -14.97
C ALA A 40 -3.32 -15.61 -13.57
N GLU A 41 -3.48 -16.93 -13.50
CA GLU A 41 -3.52 -17.67 -12.22
C GLU A 41 -2.19 -17.58 -11.47
N HIS A 42 -1.05 -17.72 -12.16
CA HIS A 42 0.24 -17.61 -11.51
C HIS A 42 0.55 -16.17 -11.05
N LEU A 43 0.17 -15.16 -11.84
CA LEU A 43 0.24 -13.76 -11.39
C LEU A 43 -0.61 -13.54 -10.14
N HIS A 44 -1.84 -14.09 -10.13
CA HIS A 44 -2.77 -14.00 -9.01
C HIS A 44 -2.25 -14.63 -7.73
N GLN A 45 -1.76 -15.87 -7.82
CA GLN A 45 -1.13 -16.56 -6.70
C GLN A 45 0.04 -15.74 -6.13
N LYS A 46 0.86 -15.16 -7.01
CA LYS A 46 2.04 -14.40 -6.58
C LYS A 46 1.66 -13.07 -5.90
N TRP A 47 0.72 -12.30 -6.45
CA TRP A 47 0.33 -11.05 -5.78
C TRP A 47 -0.42 -11.29 -4.48
N LEU A 48 -1.19 -12.39 -4.37
CA LEU A 48 -1.86 -12.74 -3.11
C LEU A 48 -0.83 -13.12 -2.02
N ALA A 49 0.32 -13.67 -2.39
CA ALA A 49 1.39 -14.03 -1.47
C ALA A 49 2.34 -12.86 -1.14
N ASP A 50 2.64 -11.98 -2.10
CA ASP A 50 3.57 -10.85 -1.94
C ASP A 50 2.99 -9.55 -2.54
N SER A 51 2.67 -8.60 -1.67
CA SER A 51 2.08 -7.30 -2.05
C SER A 51 3.02 -6.43 -2.90
N ARG A 52 4.33 -6.70 -2.89
CA ARG A 52 5.32 -5.99 -3.72
C ARG A 52 5.29 -6.44 -5.17
N PHE A 53 4.66 -7.57 -5.45
CA PHE A 53 4.56 -8.11 -6.80
C PHE A 53 3.43 -7.48 -7.61
N ALA A 54 2.42 -6.89 -6.96
CA ALA A 54 1.24 -6.35 -7.63
C ALA A 54 1.56 -5.27 -8.71
N PRO A 55 2.45 -4.29 -8.47
CA PRO A 55 2.86 -3.34 -9.51
C PRO A 55 3.49 -4.05 -10.72
N LEU A 56 4.41 -4.99 -10.47
CA LEU A 56 5.05 -5.78 -11.52
C LEU A 56 4.04 -6.63 -12.31
N ALA A 57 3.09 -7.27 -11.63
CA ALA A 57 2.02 -8.00 -12.30
C ALA A 57 1.19 -7.09 -13.21
N SER A 58 0.91 -5.86 -12.76
CA SER A 58 0.17 -4.88 -13.55
C SER A 58 0.95 -4.46 -14.81
N ASP A 59 2.26 -4.26 -14.68
CA ASP A 59 3.14 -3.94 -15.81
C ASP A 59 3.22 -5.09 -16.83
N ILE A 60 3.27 -6.33 -16.35
CA ILE A 60 3.19 -7.53 -17.21
C ILE A 60 1.89 -7.49 -18.00
N VAL A 61 0.74 -7.33 -17.34
CA VAL A 61 -0.58 -7.30 -18.01
C VAL A 61 -0.64 -6.21 -19.07
N LEU A 62 -0.18 -4.99 -18.75
CA LEU A 62 -0.14 -3.88 -19.70
C LEU A 62 0.76 -4.18 -20.90
N HIS A 63 1.93 -4.75 -20.65
CA HIS A 63 2.88 -5.11 -21.69
C HIS A 63 2.27 -6.14 -22.64
N VAL A 64 1.80 -7.27 -22.11
CA VAL A 64 1.18 -8.34 -22.92
C VAL A 64 -0.01 -7.81 -23.70
N ARG A 65 -0.83 -6.94 -23.10
CA ARG A 65 -1.97 -6.31 -23.79
C ARG A 65 -1.57 -5.51 -25.02
N LYS A 66 -0.40 -4.86 -24.99
CA LYS A 66 0.12 -4.03 -26.09
C LYS A 66 0.86 -4.83 -27.16
N THR A 67 1.52 -5.93 -26.79
CA THR A 67 2.48 -6.62 -27.67
C THR A 67 2.00 -7.97 -28.18
N ASN A 68 0.93 -8.54 -27.61
CA ASN A 68 0.46 -9.87 -28.00
C ASN A 68 -1.05 -9.91 -28.28
N SER A 69 -1.41 -10.68 -29.30
CA SER A 69 -2.81 -11.04 -29.62
C SER A 69 -3.58 -11.65 -28.45
N SER A 70 -2.89 -12.39 -27.57
CA SER A 70 -3.49 -13.04 -26.39
C SER A 70 -3.71 -12.08 -25.21
N GLY A 71 -3.23 -10.84 -25.31
CA GLY A 71 -3.27 -9.89 -24.20
C GLY A 71 -4.67 -9.44 -23.78
N LEU A 72 -5.66 -9.52 -24.67
CA LEU A 72 -7.07 -9.31 -24.31
C LEU A 72 -7.58 -10.44 -23.39
N ALA A 73 -7.24 -11.69 -23.70
CA ALA A 73 -7.63 -12.84 -22.89
C ALA A 73 -6.97 -12.77 -21.50
N LEU A 74 -5.67 -12.44 -21.43
CA LEU A 74 -4.97 -12.28 -20.15
C LEU A 74 -5.63 -11.19 -19.29
N SER A 75 -5.85 -10.01 -19.87
CA SER A 75 -6.49 -8.89 -19.17
C SER A 75 -7.88 -9.25 -18.64
N SER A 76 -8.65 -10.03 -19.41
CA SER A 76 -9.98 -10.50 -19.02
C SER A 76 -9.91 -11.51 -17.87
N CYS A 77 -8.95 -12.45 -17.92
CA CYS A 77 -8.73 -13.42 -16.84
C CYS A 77 -8.32 -12.72 -15.54
N VAL A 78 -7.39 -11.77 -15.61
CA VAL A 78 -6.95 -10.97 -14.44
C VAL A 78 -8.11 -10.18 -13.85
N LEU A 79 -8.93 -9.52 -14.68
CA LEU A 79 -10.13 -8.83 -14.21
C LEU A 79 -11.09 -9.79 -13.50
N ALA A 80 -11.33 -10.97 -14.08
CA ALA A 80 -12.21 -11.97 -13.50
C ALA A 80 -11.72 -12.45 -12.12
N LEU A 81 -10.41 -12.65 -11.95
CA LEU A 81 -9.79 -13.04 -10.68
C LEU A 81 -9.96 -11.93 -9.62
N LEU A 82 -9.69 -10.67 -9.96
CA LEU A 82 -9.89 -9.52 -9.05
C LEU A 82 -11.35 -9.37 -8.61
N LEU A 83 -12.29 -9.50 -9.55
CA LEU A 83 -13.72 -9.43 -9.26
C LEU A 83 -14.20 -10.64 -8.44
N ASN A 84 -13.59 -11.81 -8.63
CA ASN A 84 -13.86 -12.99 -7.83
C ASN A 84 -13.36 -12.82 -6.39
N ASP A 85 -12.14 -12.30 -6.20
CA ASP A 85 -11.60 -11.97 -4.87
C ASP A 85 -12.51 -10.95 -4.16
N TYR A 86 -12.97 -9.92 -4.87
CA TYR A 86 -13.91 -8.95 -4.33
C TYR A 86 -15.27 -9.58 -3.96
N ARG A 87 -15.81 -10.43 -4.83
CA ARG A 87 -17.09 -11.12 -4.57
C ARG A 87 -17.00 -11.96 -3.30
N ASN A 88 -15.87 -12.63 -3.10
CA ASN A 88 -15.60 -13.51 -1.96
C ASN A 88 -14.78 -12.82 -0.84
N ARG A 89 -14.70 -11.48 -0.83
CA ARG A 89 -13.78 -10.71 0.02
C ARG A 89 -13.81 -11.04 1.51
N LEU A 90 -15.00 -11.32 2.06
CA LEU A 90 -15.14 -11.67 3.48
C LEU A 90 -14.55 -13.05 3.78
N GLU A 91 -14.73 -14.00 2.86
CA GLU A 91 -14.13 -15.33 2.96
C GLU A 91 -12.60 -15.24 2.81
N VAL A 92 -12.11 -14.49 1.82
CA VAL A 92 -10.67 -14.24 1.62
C VAL A 92 -10.06 -13.66 2.90
N ARG A 93 -10.70 -12.62 3.48
CA ARG A 93 -10.24 -11.99 4.73
C ARG A 93 -10.26 -12.96 5.90
N SER A 94 -11.31 -13.77 6.05
CA SER A 94 -11.40 -14.76 7.14
C SER A 94 -10.33 -15.85 7.06
N ARG A 95 -9.91 -16.22 5.84
CA ARG A 95 -8.83 -17.19 5.61
C ARG A 95 -7.47 -16.56 5.86
N SER A 96 -7.28 -15.33 5.39
CA SER A 96 -6.03 -14.59 5.55
C SER A 96 -6.25 -13.10 5.35
N THR A 97 -6.05 -12.32 6.41
CA THR A 97 -6.06 -10.85 6.34
C THR A 97 -4.96 -10.34 5.41
N LEU A 98 -3.82 -11.02 5.35
CA LEU A 98 -2.75 -10.72 4.41
C LEU A 98 -3.21 -10.86 2.95
N MET A 99 -3.85 -11.98 2.59
CA MET A 99 -4.34 -12.18 1.22
C MET A 99 -5.39 -11.14 0.83
N PHE A 100 -6.27 -10.76 1.77
CA PHE A 100 -7.22 -9.69 1.54
C PHE A 100 -6.52 -8.35 1.30
N ARG A 101 -5.59 -7.93 2.17
CA ARG A 101 -4.81 -6.70 1.98
C ARG A 101 -4.10 -6.69 0.62
N ASN A 102 -3.48 -7.81 0.27
CA ASN A 102 -2.77 -7.95 -1.00
C ASN A 102 -3.70 -7.88 -2.21
N SER A 103 -4.90 -8.46 -2.14
CA SER A 103 -5.88 -8.37 -3.22
C SER A 103 -6.44 -6.95 -3.37
N VAL A 104 -6.63 -6.23 -2.27
CA VAL A 104 -7.01 -4.80 -2.31
C VAL A 104 -5.92 -3.99 -2.97
N LYS A 105 -4.65 -4.14 -2.58
CA LYS A 105 -3.53 -3.43 -3.21
C LYS A 105 -3.44 -3.73 -4.71
N ALA A 106 -3.50 -5.02 -5.09
CA ALA A 106 -3.49 -5.43 -6.49
C ALA A 106 -4.65 -4.83 -7.31
N MET A 107 -5.82 -4.64 -6.70
CA MET A 107 -6.94 -3.98 -7.36
C MET A 107 -6.64 -2.53 -7.73
N PHE A 108 -5.94 -1.78 -6.86
CA PHE A 108 -5.53 -0.39 -7.13
C PHE A 108 -4.46 -0.33 -8.22
N ASP A 109 -3.43 -1.18 -8.14
CA ASP A 109 -2.39 -1.26 -9.18
C ASP A 109 -3.01 -1.59 -10.55
N MET A 110 -3.87 -2.60 -10.60
CA MET A 110 -4.55 -3.04 -11.82
C MET A 110 -5.55 -2.02 -12.36
N TYR A 111 -6.19 -1.21 -11.51
CA TYR A 111 -7.05 -0.12 -11.96
C TYR A 111 -6.28 0.88 -12.83
N THR A 112 -5.06 1.25 -12.44
CA THR A 112 -4.22 2.18 -13.23
C THR A 112 -3.89 1.63 -14.61
N VAL A 113 -3.68 0.31 -14.71
CA VAL A 113 -3.38 -0.39 -15.95
C VAL A 113 -4.63 -0.54 -16.80
N PHE A 114 -5.76 -0.95 -16.23
CA PHE A 114 -7.02 -1.05 -16.97
C PHE A 114 -7.48 0.31 -17.48
N LEU A 115 -7.22 1.41 -16.77
CA LEU A 115 -7.53 2.75 -17.27
C LEU A 115 -6.76 3.08 -18.56
N LYS A 116 -5.51 2.60 -18.68
CA LYS A 116 -4.69 2.73 -19.90
C LYS A 116 -5.13 1.80 -21.03
N ILE A 117 -5.79 0.69 -20.71
CA ILE A 117 -6.26 -0.32 -21.67
C ILE A 117 -7.65 0.06 -22.20
N ASP A 118 -8.62 0.24 -21.30
CA ASP A 118 -10.00 0.58 -21.57
C ASP A 118 -10.69 1.13 -20.30
N GLY A 119 -11.11 2.39 -20.34
CA GLY A 119 -11.81 3.04 -19.21
C GLY A 119 -13.14 2.40 -18.83
N CYS A 120 -13.82 1.68 -19.73
CA CYS A 120 -15.02 0.89 -19.40
C CYS A 120 -14.67 -0.30 -18.52
N VAL A 121 -13.56 -0.98 -18.82
CA VAL A 121 -13.06 -2.10 -18.01
C VAL A 121 -12.64 -1.62 -16.63
N ALA A 122 -11.90 -0.51 -16.56
CA ALA A 122 -11.45 0.08 -15.30
C ALA A 122 -12.64 0.42 -14.36
N ARG A 123 -13.75 0.91 -14.92
CA ARG A 123 -14.96 1.24 -14.16
C ARG A 123 -15.54 0.06 -13.37
N CYS A 124 -15.30 -1.18 -13.79
CA CYS A 124 -15.73 -2.37 -13.07
C CYS A 124 -15.08 -2.48 -11.67
N LEU A 125 -13.91 -1.87 -11.47
CA LEU A 125 -13.17 -1.92 -10.19
C LEU A 125 -13.54 -0.77 -9.23
N VAL A 126 -14.20 0.28 -9.69
CA VAL A 126 -14.46 1.49 -8.87
C VAL A 126 -15.25 1.16 -7.60
N LYS A 127 -16.39 0.47 -7.74
CA LYS A 127 -17.19 0.05 -6.57
C LYS A 127 -16.41 -0.92 -5.67
N PRO A 128 -15.76 -1.97 -6.19
CA PRO A 128 -14.85 -2.82 -5.41
C PRO A 128 -13.81 -2.04 -4.60
N MET A 129 -13.09 -1.08 -5.20
CA MET A 129 -12.06 -0.28 -4.54
C MET A 129 -12.62 0.44 -3.31
N PHE A 130 -13.72 1.21 -3.48
CA PHE A 130 -14.35 1.92 -2.36
C PHE A 130 -14.84 0.98 -1.26
N LYS A 131 -15.45 -0.16 -1.63
CA LYS A 131 -16.00 -1.08 -0.62
C LYS A 131 -14.89 -1.81 0.15
N CYS A 132 -13.79 -2.14 -0.50
CA CYS A 132 -12.63 -2.70 0.17
C CYS A 132 -11.98 -1.71 1.15
N LEU A 133 -11.89 -0.43 0.79
CA LEU A 133 -11.45 0.63 1.70
C LEU A 133 -12.36 0.75 2.94
N GLU A 134 -13.70 0.71 2.77
CA GLU A 134 -14.62 0.69 3.92
C GLU A 134 -14.35 -0.52 4.85
N ILE A 135 -14.09 -1.70 4.28
CA ILE A 135 -13.81 -2.92 5.05
C ILE A 135 -12.50 -2.82 5.83
N LEU A 136 -11.47 -2.17 5.28
CA LEU A 136 -10.18 -1.97 5.93
C LEU A 136 -10.26 -1.08 7.19
N VAL A 137 -11.29 -0.22 7.31
CA VAL A 137 -11.45 0.70 8.45
C VAL A 137 -12.56 0.31 9.44
N ASP A 138 -13.64 -0.33 8.97
CA ASP A 138 -14.82 -0.63 9.81
C ASP A 138 -14.79 -2.02 10.47
N ASP A 139 -14.42 -3.06 9.71
CA ASP A 139 -14.68 -4.45 10.08
C ASP A 139 -13.54 -5.04 10.95
N HIS A 140 -13.50 -4.70 12.23
CA HIS A 140 -12.48 -5.16 13.21
C HIS A 140 -11.04 -5.05 12.65
N PRO A 141 -10.60 -3.83 12.27
CA PRO A 141 -9.36 -3.67 11.54
C PRO A 141 -8.15 -3.99 12.41
N SER A 142 -7.16 -4.64 11.80
CA SER A 142 -5.79 -4.71 12.34
C SER A 142 -5.02 -3.42 12.05
N SER A 143 -3.88 -3.22 12.72
CA SER A 143 -3.00 -2.07 12.49
C SER A 143 -2.57 -1.97 11.02
N GLU A 144 -2.23 -3.10 10.41
CA GLU A 144 -1.81 -3.18 9.01
C GLU A 144 -2.97 -2.92 8.03
N ASP A 145 -4.24 -3.18 8.43
CA ASP A 145 -5.39 -2.82 7.61
C ASP A 145 -5.57 -1.29 7.57
N LEU A 146 -5.40 -0.62 8.72
CA LEU A 146 -5.47 0.83 8.84
C LEU A 146 -4.30 1.51 8.12
N GLU A 147 -3.09 0.97 8.25
CA GLU A 147 -1.92 1.45 7.52
C GLU A 147 -2.16 1.38 6.01
N LEU A 148 -2.58 0.22 5.49
CA LEU A 148 -2.88 0.06 4.05
C LEU A 148 -3.97 1.03 3.58
N MET A 149 -5.05 1.20 4.35
CA MET A 149 -6.11 2.15 4.07
C MET A 149 -5.56 3.57 3.88
N GLY A 150 -4.71 4.01 4.81
CA GLY A 150 -4.11 5.34 4.80
C GLY A 150 -3.15 5.54 3.64
N THR A 151 -2.32 4.55 3.35
CA THR A 151 -1.40 4.56 2.20
C THR A 151 -2.16 4.63 0.88
N LEU A 152 -3.17 3.78 0.68
CA LEU A 152 -3.97 3.80 -0.55
C LEU A 152 -4.75 5.12 -0.74
N LEU A 153 -5.26 5.70 0.34
CA LEU A 153 -5.87 7.03 0.26
C LEU A 153 -4.83 8.10 -0.08
N SER A 154 -3.64 8.08 0.52
CA SER A 154 -2.59 9.05 0.22
C SER A 154 -2.17 9.00 -1.24
N GLU A 155 -1.92 7.79 -1.76
CA GLU A 155 -1.43 7.57 -3.12
C GLU A 155 -2.51 7.76 -4.20
N HIS A 156 -3.76 7.37 -3.91
CA HIS A 156 -4.83 7.31 -4.92
C HIS A 156 -6.01 8.25 -4.62
N GLY A 157 -5.95 9.04 -3.56
CA GLY A 157 -7.07 9.87 -3.09
C GLY A 157 -7.58 10.86 -4.14
N SER A 158 -6.67 11.51 -4.88
CA SER A 158 -7.05 12.39 -6.01
C SER A 158 -7.84 11.64 -7.09
N THR A 159 -7.39 10.43 -7.43
CA THR A 159 -8.08 9.57 -8.42
C THR A 159 -9.45 9.13 -7.90
N LEU A 160 -9.54 8.70 -6.64
CA LEU A 160 -10.80 8.32 -6.01
C LEU A 160 -11.76 9.51 -5.93
N TYR A 161 -11.27 10.70 -5.61
CA TYR A 161 -12.09 11.91 -5.51
C TYR A 161 -12.70 12.28 -6.87
N ASN A 162 -11.91 12.19 -7.95
CA ASN A 162 -12.40 12.40 -9.31
C ASN A 162 -13.43 11.34 -9.75
N LEU A 163 -13.32 10.11 -9.23
CA LEU A 163 -14.28 9.04 -9.50
C LEU A 163 -15.60 9.24 -8.76
N ASN A 164 -15.52 9.55 -7.46
CA ASN A 164 -16.69 9.78 -6.63
C ASN A 164 -16.33 10.57 -5.34
N PRO A 165 -16.52 11.90 -5.32
CA PRO A 165 -16.14 12.72 -4.17
C PRO A 165 -16.99 12.40 -2.93
N TYR A 166 -18.27 12.07 -3.11
CA TYR A 166 -19.17 11.69 -2.01
C TYR A 166 -18.69 10.44 -1.26
N LEU A 167 -18.19 9.43 -1.98
CA LEU A 167 -17.65 8.23 -1.34
C LEU A 167 -16.32 8.53 -0.63
N VAL A 168 -15.47 9.40 -1.18
CA VAL A 168 -14.25 9.85 -0.49
C VAL A 168 -14.60 10.59 0.80
N ASP A 169 -15.54 11.54 0.78
CA ASP A 169 -15.94 12.27 1.99
C ASP A 169 -16.45 11.31 3.09
N ARG A 170 -17.19 10.25 2.71
CA ARG A 170 -17.59 9.19 3.66
C ARG A 170 -16.40 8.43 4.24
N LEU A 171 -15.39 8.12 3.44
CA LEU A 171 -14.15 7.49 3.92
C LEU A 171 -13.39 8.44 4.87
N ILE A 172 -13.35 9.74 4.56
CA ILE A 172 -12.69 10.75 5.40
C ILE A 172 -13.39 10.85 6.77
N VAL A 173 -14.71 10.82 6.83
CA VAL A 173 -15.43 10.76 8.11
C VAL A 173 -15.03 9.54 8.93
N LYS A 174 -14.84 8.38 8.29
CA LYS A 174 -14.38 7.14 8.96
C LYS A 174 -12.95 7.26 9.47
N VAL A 175 -12.05 7.79 8.64
CA VAL A 175 -10.66 8.09 9.02
C VAL A 175 -10.65 8.99 10.27
N ARG A 176 -11.38 10.11 10.24
CA ARG A 176 -11.50 11.02 11.40
C ARG A 176 -12.03 10.32 12.64
N SER A 177 -13.12 9.55 12.51
CA SER A 177 -13.72 8.81 13.62
C SER A 177 -12.71 7.82 14.23
N LYS A 178 -11.93 7.14 13.39
CA LYS A 178 -10.92 6.18 13.83
C LYS A 178 -9.70 6.86 14.45
N MET A 179 -9.29 8.03 13.95
CA MET A 179 -8.25 8.84 14.61
C MET A 179 -8.69 9.30 16.01
N CYS A 180 -9.97 9.56 16.23
CA CYS A 180 -10.46 10.00 17.54
C CYS A 180 -10.81 8.84 18.50
N SER A 181 -10.63 7.58 18.09
CA SER A 181 -10.92 6.43 18.97
C SER A 181 -9.73 6.06 19.85
N ASP A 182 -10.04 5.34 20.94
CA ASP A 182 -9.08 4.71 21.84
C ASP A 182 -8.70 3.29 21.40
N ASP A 183 -8.90 2.96 20.12
CA ASP A 183 -8.66 1.61 19.61
C ASP A 183 -7.16 1.26 19.66
N PRO A 184 -6.78 0.08 20.19
CA PRO A 184 -5.38 -0.29 20.36
C PRO A 184 -4.62 -0.46 19.04
N GLN A 185 -5.32 -0.69 17.93
CA GLN A 185 -4.74 -0.78 16.59
C GLN A 185 -4.33 0.60 16.04
N MET A 186 -4.84 1.69 16.62
CA MET A 186 -4.56 3.06 16.18
C MET A 186 -3.32 3.63 16.87
N ASN A 187 -2.14 3.19 16.42
CA ASN A 187 -0.85 3.65 16.93
C ASN A 187 -0.43 5.03 16.36
N SER A 188 0.68 5.59 16.87
CA SER A 188 1.17 6.91 16.44
C SER A 188 1.51 6.99 14.96
N ALA A 189 2.13 5.96 14.38
CA ALA A 189 2.50 5.94 12.97
C ALA A 189 1.26 5.97 12.06
N ILE A 190 0.23 5.18 12.40
CA ILE A 190 -1.04 5.17 11.65
C ILE A 190 -1.76 6.51 11.79
N ARG A 191 -1.76 7.12 12.99
CA ARG A 191 -2.31 8.47 13.19
C ARG A 191 -1.60 9.51 12.32
N THR A 192 -0.29 9.41 12.16
CA THR A 192 0.50 10.27 11.27
C THR A 192 0.09 10.09 9.81
N ILE A 193 -0.08 8.84 9.35
CA ILE A 193 -0.57 8.57 7.98
C ILE A 193 -1.99 9.14 7.79
N PHE A 194 -2.89 8.94 8.75
CA PHE A 194 -4.26 9.45 8.65
C PHE A 194 -4.31 10.97 8.74
N LEU A 195 -3.41 11.61 9.50
CA LEU A 195 -3.28 13.07 9.51
C LEU A 195 -2.84 13.58 8.14
N HIS A 196 -1.87 12.92 7.49
CA HIS A 196 -1.47 13.25 6.13
C HIS A 196 -2.64 13.15 5.14
N VAL A 197 -3.44 12.08 5.21
CA VAL A 197 -4.65 11.91 4.40
C VAL A 197 -5.64 13.05 4.64
N MET A 198 -5.80 13.51 5.88
CA MET A 198 -6.67 14.65 6.21
C MET A 198 -6.17 15.95 5.59
N ASP A 199 -4.86 16.19 5.64
CA ASP A 199 -4.23 17.37 5.03
C ASP A 199 -4.39 17.34 3.51
N LEU A 200 -4.10 16.21 2.88
CA LEU A 200 -4.33 16.00 1.45
C LEU A 200 -5.79 16.29 1.07
N TRP A 201 -6.76 15.69 1.76
CA TRP A 201 -8.19 15.93 1.47
C TRP A 201 -8.58 17.40 1.64
N ALA A 202 -8.13 18.05 2.72
CA ALA A 202 -8.45 19.46 2.99
C ALA A 202 -7.94 20.41 1.90
N TRP A 203 -6.85 20.04 1.23
CA TRP A 203 -6.22 20.83 0.17
C TRP A 203 -6.40 20.22 -1.23
N GLY A 204 -7.46 19.44 -1.44
CA GLY A 204 -7.85 18.95 -2.77
C GLY A 204 -6.87 17.95 -3.39
N TRP A 205 -6.19 17.17 -2.55
CA TRP A 205 -5.13 16.22 -2.91
C TRP A 205 -3.97 16.87 -3.68
N ASN A 206 -3.71 18.15 -3.43
CA ASN A 206 -2.57 18.87 -3.98
C ASN A 206 -1.57 19.19 -2.87
N GLU A 207 -0.50 18.39 -2.78
CA GLU A 207 0.54 18.55 -1.77
C GLU A 207 1.17 19.95 -1.76
N LEU A 208 1.29 20.59 -2.93
CA LEU A 208 1.87 21.93 -3.05
C LEU A 208 1.01 23.02 -2.41
N MET A 209 -0.26 22.73 -2.12
CA MET A 209 -1.18 23.65 -1.46
C MET A 209 -1.19 23.48 0.06
N ILE A 210 -0.55 22.44 0.58
CA ILE A 210 -0.47 22.20 2.03
C ILE A 210 0.53 23.21 2.63
N PRO A 211 0.13 24.01 3.63
CA PRO A 211 1.05 24.91 4.32
C PRO A 211 2.25 24.17 4.91
N GLU A 212 3.45 24.73 4.75
CA GLU A 212 4.71 24.14 5.25
C GLU A 212 4.69 23.82 6.76
N CYS A 213 3.92 24.56 7.55
CA CYS A 213 3.76 24.31 8.99
C CYS A 213 2.98 23.03 9.32
N LEU A 214 2.25 22.47 8.35
CA LEU A 214 1.57 21.19 8.44
C LEU A 214 2.40 20.05 7.83
N THR A 215 3.39 20.37 6.99
CA THR A 215 4.26 19.37 6.37
C THR A 215 5.11 18.68 7.46
N MET A 216 4.75 17.45 7.80
CA MET A 216 5.56 16.59 8.65
C MET A 216 6.47 15.70 7.80
N ASN A 217 7.61 15.25 8.35
CA ASN A 217 8.35 14.14 7.74
C ASN A 217 7.54 12.84 7.93
N TYR A 218 6.53 12.63 7.10
CA TYR A 218 5.67 11.44 7.16
C TYR A 218 6.42 10.13 6.82
N SER A 219 7.69 10.21 6.41
CA SER A 219 8.56 9.09 6.01
C SER A 219 9.41 8.50 7.15
N GLU A 220 9.47 9.11 8.33
CA GLU A 220 10.27 8.60 9.45
C GLU A 220 9.42 7.72 10.38
N ALA A 221 9.55 6.40 10.22
CA ALA A 221 9.16 5.45 11.26
C ALA A 221 9.86 5.86 12.58
N PRO A 222 9.17 5.84 13.73
CA PRO A 222 9.75 6.34 14.96
C PRO A 222 10.96 5.49 15.34
N GLU A 223 12.15 6.10 15.30
CA GLU A 223 13.31 5.57 15.99
C GLU A 223 12.91 5.26 17.43
N THR A 224 13.07 4.00 17.84
CA THR A 224 13.02 3.58 19.23
C THR A 224 13.94 4.50 20.03
N ARG A 225 13.35 5.50 20.70
CA ARG A 225 14.04 6.32 21.68
C ARG A 225 14.45 5.41 22.83
N SER A 226 15.68 4.89 22.73
CA SER A 226 16.36 4.24 23.84
C SER A 226 16.37 5.22 25.02
N PRO A 227 16.00 4.80 26.24
CA PRO A 227 16.00 5.71 27.38
C PRO A 227 17.44 6.15 27.66
N ILE A 228 17.68 7.45 27.57
CA ILE A 228 18.95 8.05 27.97
C ILE A 228 19.11 7.81 29.47
N MET A 229 20.01 6.88 29.82
CA MET A 229 20.43 6.60 31.18
C MET A 229 21.01 7.88 31.79
N GLN A 230 20.33 8.46 32.78
CA GLN A 230 20.86 9.58 33.57
C GLN A 230 22.11 9.11 34.33
N ARG A 231 23.30 9.46 33.83
CA ARG A 231 24.53 9.39 34.62
C ARG A 231 24.54 10.55 35.60
N LYS A 232 24.30 10.24 36.88
CA LYS A 232 24.62 11.08 38.04
C LYS A 232 26.00 11.72 37.86
N ARG A 233 26.06 13.06 37.83
CA ARG A 233 27.30 13.80 38.09
C ARG A 233 27.35 14.11 39.58
N ASP A 234 27.98 13.22 40.34
CA ASP A 234 28.59 13.57 41.62
C ASP A 234 30.08 13.67 41.37
N THR A 235 30.57 14.90 41.25
CA THR A 235 31.99 15.19 41.43
C THR A 235 32.11 16.38 42.37
N GLY A 236 32.19 16.05 43.67
CA GLY A 236 32.54 16.98 44.72
C GLY A 236 33.88 17.64 44.42
N LYS A 237 33.89 18.97 44.37
CA LYS A 237 35.11 19.76 44.47
C LYS A 237 35.37 20.00 45.96
N GLN A 238 36.41 19.35 46.48
CA GLN A 238 37.04 19.71 47.75
C GLN A 238 37.69 21.09 47.58
N GLU A 239 37.21 22.08 48.33
CA GLU A 239 37.91 23.34 48.53
C GLU A 239 38.89 23.17 49.70
N PHE A 240 40.19 23.22 49.40
CA PHE A 240 41.25 23.46 50.38
C PHE A 240 41.54 24.95 50.42
N GLY A 241 41.29 25.59 51.55
CA GLY A 241 41.61 26.99 51.79
C GLY A 241 41.80 27.25 53.28
N SER A 242 43.01 27.02 53.77
CA SER A 242 43.46 27.37 55.12
C SER A 242 43.21 28.86 55.40
N LYS A 243 42.59 29.15 56.55
CA LYS A 243 42.71 30.43 57.24
C LYS A 243 43.18 30.17 58.66
N GLU A 244 44.47 30.38 58.90
CA GLU A 244 44.97 30.75 60.21
C GLU A 244 44.60 32.23 60.46
N SER A 245 44.03 32.52 61.64
CA SER A 245 44.49 33.57 62.57
C SER A 245 43.45 33.80 63.67
N ILE A 246 43.74 33.19 64.82
CA ILE A 246 43.82 33.79 66.17
C ILE A 246 43.05 35.10 66.38
N VAL A 247 42.03 35.08 67.25
CA VAL A 247 42.06 35.61 68.64
C VAL A 247 41.20 34.69 69.51
#